data_AF-A0A915HVR9-F1
#
_entry.id   AF-A0A915HVR9-F1
#
_cell.length_a   1.000
_cell.length_b   1.000
_cell.length_c   1.000
_cell.angle_alpha   90.00
_cell.angle_beta   90.00
_cell.angle_gamma   90.00
#
_symmetry.space_group_name_H-M   'P 1'
#
loop_
_entity.id
_entity.type
_entity.pdbx_description
1 polymer ?
#
loop_
_entity_poly.entity_id
_entity_poly.type
_entity_poly.pdbx_seq_one_letter_code
_entity_poly.pdbx_strand_id
1 'polypeptide(L)'
;MKVYGSKDAAGNGRFDNIALFALNLFCLPFSNASVERVFSAMSLVKNNIRNKLLCNTVESILTVRYGLKHVNVSSVNFEPTYEMLKSFNAKIYDNDEEDDDDVYDVAFDLLNDY
;
A
#
# COMPACT_ATOMS: atom_id res chain seq x y z
N MET A 1 14.95 19.00 -10.30
CA MET A 1 15.15 17.84 -11.19
C MET A 1 15.06 18.28 -12.66
N LYS A 2 16.03 19.06 -13.14
CA LYS A 2 16.04 19.61 -14.53
C LYS A 2 16.89 18.77 -15.51
N VAL A 3 17.57 17.73 -15.00
CA VAL A 3 18.55 16.94 -15.76
C VAL A 3 17.89 15.78 -16.51
N TYR A 4 16.80 15.21 -15.97
CA TYR A 4 16.01 14.18 -16.66
C TYR A 4 15.31 14.80 -17.87
N GLY A 5 15.67 14.37 -19.08
CA GLY A 5 15.21 14.97 -20.33
C GLY A 5 16.06 16.14 -20.87
N SER A 6 17.22 16.41 -20.27
CA SER A 6 18.19 17.36 -20.85
C SER A 6 18.84 16.78 -22.10
N LYS A 7 18.50 17.36 -23.25
CA LYS A 7 19.03 16.98 -24.56
C LYS A 7 20.31 17.76 -24.89
N ASP A 8 21.24 17.11 -25.58
CA ASP A 8 22.35 17.82 -26.22
C ASP A 8 21.88 18.61 -27.46
N ALA A 9 22.79 19.36 -28.08
CA ALA A 9 22.51 20.09 -29.30
C ALA A 9 22.12 19.18 -30.49
N ALA A 10 22.33 17.86 -30.38
CA ALA A 10 21.94 16.86 -31.36
C ALA A 10 20.61 16.16 -31.02
N GLY A 11 19.97 16.49 -29.89
CA GLY A 11 18.70 15.93 -29.45
C GLY A 11 18.78 14.64 -28.62
N ASN A 12 19.99 14.14 -28.30
CA ASN A 12 20.20 12.94 -27.49
C ASN A 12 20.20 13.27 -25.99
N GLY A 13 19.62 12.39 -25.17
CA GLY A 13 19.60 12.54 -23.72
C GLY A 13 20.99 12.34 -23.11
N ARG A 14 21.54 13.38 -22.49
CA ARG A 14 22.95 13.39 -22.05
C ARG A 14 23.23 12.52 -20.83
N PHE A 15 22.22 12.31 -19.99
CA PHE A 15 22.38 11.68 -18.67
C PHE A 15 21.22 10.75 -18.31
N ASP A 16 20.50 10.22 -19.29
CA ASP A 16 19.25 9.48 -19.04
C ASP A 16 19.45 8.30 -18.09
N ASN A 17 20.53 7.54 -18.25
CA ASN A 17 20.84 6.40 -17.37
C ASN A 17 21.11 6.82 -15.91
N ILE A 18 21.89 7.88 -15.71
CA ILE A 18 22.22 8.38 -14.37
C ILE A 18 21.00 9.05 -13.74
N ALA A 19 20.22 9.76 -14.53
CA ALA A 19 19.00 10.42 -14.07
C ALA A 19 17.91 9.40 -13.71
N LEU A 20 17.78 8.32 -14.48
CA LEU A 20 16.91 7.18 -14.14
C LEU A 20 17.38 6.47 -12.86
N PHE A 21 18.68 6.23 -12.72
CA PHE A 21 19.24 5.66 -11.49
C PHE A 21 18.97 6.53 -10.26
N ALA A 22 19.20 7.85 -10.38
CA ALA A 22 18.91 8.79 -9.30
C ALA A 22 17.41 8.85 -8.96
N LEU A 23 16.52 8.80 -9.96
CA LEU A 23 15.07 8.69 -9.76
C LEU A 23 14.73 7.44 -8.96
N ASN A 24 15.23 6.28 -9.39
CA ASN A 24 14.97 5.01 -8.72
C ASN A 24 15.47 5.04 -7.27
N LEU A 25 16.67 5.59 -7.03
CA LEU A 25 17.22 5.76 -5.70
C LEU A 25 16.35 6.67 -4.80
N PHE A 26 15.80 7.76 -5.36
CA PHE A 26 14.91 8.66 -4.61
C PHE A 26 13.48 8.12 -4.43
N CYS A 27 13.06 7.14 -5.23
CA CYS A 27 11.79 6.44 -5.02
C CYS A 27 11.86 5.44 -3.86
N LEU A 28 13.06 5.02 -3.45
CA LEU A 28 13.22 4.16 -2.29
C LEU A 28 12.92 4.93 -1.00
N PRO A 29 12.11 4.38 -0.09
CA PRO A 29 11.89 4.99 1.22
C PRO A 29 13.22 4.96 2.00
N PHE A 30 13.91 6.10 2.04
CA PHE A 30 15.20 6.25 2.70
C PHE A 30 15.13 6.14 4.24
N SER A 31 13.93 6.19 4.83
CA SER A 31 13.73 6.23 6.28
C SER A 31 12.62 5.30 6.76
N ASN A 32 12.86 4.70 7.92
CA ASN A 32 11.89 3.94 8.70
C ASN A 32 10.62 4.73 9.02
N ALA A 33 10.65 6.07 8.97
CA ALA A 33 9.47 6.91 9.13
C ALA A 33 8.32 6.55 8.17
N SER A 34 8.63 6.00 6.99
CA SER A 34 7.61 5.51 6.06
C SER A 34 6.91 4.26 6.58
N VAL A 35 7.69 3.34 7.16
CA VAL A 35 7.20 2.10 7.77
C VAL A 35 6.45 2.41 9.06
N GLU A 36 6.99 3.27 9.93
CA GLU A 36 6.32 3.75 11.15
C GLU A 36 4.98 4.42 10.85
N ARG A 37 4.89 5.15 9.72
CA ARG A 37 3.63 5.75 9.27
C ARG A 37 2.58 4.69 8.92
N VAL A 38 3.00 3.59 8.27
CA VAL A 38 2.11 2.45 7.97
C VAL A 38 1.67 1.77 9.27
N PHE A 39 2.59 1.51 10.20
CA PHE A 39 2.26 0.93 11.51
C PHE A 39 1.32 1.82 12.33
N SER A 40 1.53 3.15 12.30
CA SER A 40 0.61 4.09 12.94
C SER A 40 -0.79 4.02 12.33
N ALA A 41 -0.89 3.94 10.99
CA ALA A 41 -2.17 3.76 10.30
C ALA A 41 -2.81 2.40 10.65
N MET A 42 -2.02 1.33 10.73
CA MET A 42 -2.48 0.01 11.14
C MET A 42 -3.03 0.02 12.57
N SER A 43 -2.37 0.69 13.51
CA SER A 43 -2.86 0.85 14.89
C SER A 43 -4.17 1.65 14.98
N LEU A 44 -4.44 2.55 14.04
CA LEU A 44 -5.74 3.23 13.96
C LEU A 44 -6.86 2.29 13.48
N VAL A 45 -6.53 1.36 12.58
CA VAL A 45 -7.46 0.32 12.09
C VAL A 45 -7.69 -0.73 13.18
N LYS A 46 -6.62 -1.32 13.71
CA LYS A 46 -6.61 -2.24 14.86
C LYS A 46 -6.52 -1.47 16.17
N ASN A 47 -7.57 -0.72 16.50
CA ASN A 47 -7.65 -0.05 17.79
C ASN A 47 -8.05 -1.02 18.91
N ASN A 48 -7.98 -0.58 20.17
CA ASN A 48 -8.23 -1.44 21.35
C ASN A 48 -9.59 -2.17 21.33
N ILE A 49 -10.60 -1.63 20.64
CA ILE A 49 -11.94 -2.22 20.53
C ILE A 49 -12.04 -3.14 19.30
N ARG A 50 -11.28 -2.87 18.23
CA ARG A 50 -11.31 -3.57 16.94
C ARG A 50 -9.98 -4.28 16.64
N ASN A 51 -9.46 -5.03 17.61
CA ASN A 51 -8.15 -5.70 17.47
C ASN A 51 -8.22 -7.10 16.79
N LYS A 52 -9.42 -7.70 16.70
CA LYS A 52 -9.66 -9.01 16.06
C LYS A 52 -10.08 -8.86 14.58
N LEU A 53 -9.30 -8.12 13.80
CA LEU A 53 -9.46 -8.08 12.35
C LEU A 53 -8.46 -9.05 11.71
N LEU A 54 -8.92 -9.83 10.72
CA LEU A 54 -8.07 -10.69 9.90
C LEU A 54 -7.03 -9.85 9.14
N CYS A 55 -5.87 -10.43 8.86
CA CYS A 55 -4.79 -9.75 8.15
C CYS A 55 -5.27 -9.24 6.78
N ASN A 56 -5.96 -10.09 6.00
CA ASN A 56 -6.53 -9.73 4.69
C ASN A 56 -7.49 -8.53 4.78
N THR A 57 -8.30 -8.46 5.84
CA THR A 57 -9.20 -7.33 6.08
C THR A 57 -8.43 -6.04 6.40
N VAL A 58 -7.39 -6.13 7.23
CA VAL A 58 -6.55 -4.98 7.59
C VAL A 58 -5.77 -4.48 6.38
N GLU A 59 -5.20 -5.40 5.59
CA GLU A 59 -4.54 -5.09 4.33
C GLU A 59 -5.49 -4.38 3.37
N SER A 60 -6.68 -4.94 3.13
CA SER A 60 -7.70 -4.34 2.25
C SER A 60 -8.06 -2.92 2.68
N ILE A 61 -8.26 -2.69 3.98
CA ILE A 61 -8.57 -1.36 4.54
C ILE A 61 -7.40 -0.39 4.32
N LEU A 62 -6.17 -0.82 4.57
CA LEU A 62 -4.98 0.01 4.36
C LEU A 62 -4.81 0.35 2.88
N THR A 63 -4.96 -0.62 1.99
CA THR A 63 -4.87 -0.44 0.54
C THR A 63 -5.88 0.59 0.04
N VAL A 64 -7.16 0.48 0.44
CA VAL A 64 -8.19 1.48 0.08
C VAL A 64 -7.82 2.85 0.63
N ARG A 65 -7.37 2.94 1.89
CA ARG A 65 -7.01 4.21 2.53
C ARG A 65 -5.86 4.91 1.83
N TYR A 66 -4.79 4.18 1.49
CA TYR A 66 -3.65 4.75 0.76
C TYR A 66 -4.02 5.06 -0.69
N GLY A 67 -4.77 4.20 -1.37
CA GLY A 67 -5.27 4.44 -2.72
C GLY A 67 -6.06 5.74 -2.83
N LEU A 68 -7.03 5.95 -1.93
CA LEU A 68 -7.80 7.19 -1.87
C LEU A 68 -6.93 8.42 -1.56
N LYS A 69 -5.93 8.26 -0.69
CA LYS A 69 -4.96 9.32 -0.39
C LYS A 69 -4.12 9.71 -1.61
N HIS A 70 -3.73 8.74 -2.45
CA HIS A 70 -2.97 9.00 -3.68
C HIS A 70 -3.77 9.82 -4.70
N VAL A 71 -5.08 9.61 -4.79
CA VAL A 71 -5.98 10.41 -5.64
C VAL A 71 -6.50 11.67 -4.93
N ASN A 72 -5.99 11.97 -3.74
CA ASN A 72 -6.38 13.11 -2.90
C ASN A 72 -7.89 13.16 -2.59
N VAL A 73 -8.52 12.00 -2.50
CA VAL A 73 -9.93 11.82 -2.12
C VAL A 73 -10.00 11.41 -0.66
N SER A 74 -10.91 12.03 0.09
CA SER A 74 -11.21 11.66 1.47
C SER A 74 -12.57 10.98 1.57
N SER A 75 -12.88 10.38 2.72
CA SER A 75 -14.20 9.79 3.00
C SER A 75 -15.37 10.78 2.87
N VAL A 76 -15.09 12.09 2.86
CA VAL A 76 -16.12 13.14 2.70
C VAL A 76 -16.48 13.36 1.23
N ASN A 77 -15.51 13.20 0.33
CA ASN A 77 -15.66 13.53 -1.08
C ASN A 77 -15.66 12.27 -1.97
N PHE A 78 -15.71 11.10 -1.36
CA PHE A 78 -15.69 9.83 -2.07
C PHE A 78 -17.06 9.53 -2.65
N GLU A 79 -17.13 9.45 -3.98
CA GLU A 79 -18.32 9.02 -4.71
C GLU A 79 -18.08 7.61 -5.29
N PRO A 80 -18.82 6.58 -4.84
CA PRO A 80 -18.66 5.24 -5.36
C PRO A 80 -19.15 5.14 -6.81
N THR A 81 -18.42 4.38 -7.63
CA THR A 81 -18.87 4.10 -9.00
C THR A 81 -20.09 3.17 -8.99
N TYR A 82 -20.85 3.18 -10.10
CA TYR A 82 -21.99 2.27 -10.27
C TYR A 82 -21.58 0.79 -10.13
N GLU A 83 -20.39 0.43 -10.59
CA GLU A 83 -19.86 -0.93 -10.48
C GLU A 83 -19.60 -1.34 -9.03
N MET A 84 -19.05 -0.42 -8.22
CA MET A 84 -18.88 -0.65 -6.78
C MET A 84 -20.24 -0.89 -6.12
N LEU A 85 -21.23 -0.04 -6.38
CA LEU A 85 -22.58 -0.22 -5.84
C LEU A 85 -23.22 -1.54 -6.28
N LYS A 86 -22.99 -1.96 -7.52
CA LYS A 86 -23.46 -3.25 -8.03
C LYS A 86 -22.79 -4.43 -7.33
N SER A 87 -21.52 -4.30 -6.91
CA SER A 87 -20.83 -5.32 -6.12
C SER A 87 -21.30 -5.41 -4.67
N PHE A 88 -21.98 -4.38 -4.14
CA PHE A 88 -22.68 -4.42 -2.85
C PHE A 88 -23.98 -5.23 -2.92
N ASN A 89 -23.84 -6.55 -3.08
CA ASN A 89 -24.95 -7.50 -3.11
C ASN A 89 -24.70 -8.67 -2.14
N ALA A 90 -25.67 -9.58 -2.03
CA ALA A 90 -25.66 -10.69 -1.06
C ALA A 90 -24.43 -11.62 -1.17
N LYS A 91 -23.74 -11.63 -2.32
CA LYS A 91 -22.52 -12.43 -2.53
C LYS A 91 -21.36 -12.07 -1.58
N ILE A 92 -21.40 -10.90 -0.95
CA ILE A 92 -20.39 -10.49 0.05
C ILE A 92 -20.34 -11.44 1.26
N TYR A 93 -21.42 -12.19 1.52
CA TYR A 93 -21.51 -13.15 2.61
C TYR A 93 -21.29 -14.60 2.17
N ASP A 94 -21.05 -14.83 0.88
CA ASP A 94 -20.65 -16.15 0.41
C ASP A 94 -19.21 -16.35 0.94
N ASN A 95 -19.04 -17.24 1.92
CA ASN A 95 -17.72 -17.58 2.46
C ASN A 95 -16.95 -18.33 1.38
N ASP A 96 -16.03 -17.66 0.71
CA ASP A 96 -14.93 -18.32 0.03
C ASP A 96 -14.02 -18.87 1.16
N GLU A 97 -13.86 -20.20 1.23
CA GLU A 97 -12.91 -20.85 2.13
C GLU A 97 -11.48 -20.44 1.70
N GLU A 98 -11.01 -19.29 2.17
CA GLU A 98 -9.61 -18.87 2.04
C GLU A 98 -8.84 -19.36 3.27
N ASP A 99 -7.84 -20.21 3.01
CA ASP A 99 -6.96 -20.84 4.00
C ASP A 99 -6.24 -19.78 4.87
N ASP A 100 -6.49 -19.84 6.18
CA ASP A 100 -5.94 -18.95 7.22
C ASP A 100 -4.51 -19.41 7.62
N ASP A 101 -3.61 -19.60 6.64
CA ASP A 101 -2.26 -20.16 6.84
C ASP A 101 -1.23 -19.13 7.38
N ASP A 102 -1.50 -17.83 7.29
CA ASP A 102 -0.49 -16.78 7.50
C ASP A 102 -0.12 -16.47 8.98
N VAL A 103 -0.76 -17.13 9.96
CA VAL A 103 -0.49 -16.87 11.39
C VAL A 103 0.58 -17.81 11.97
N TYR A 104 0.84 -18.96 11.34
CA TYR A 104 1.77 -19.96 11.87
C TYR A 104 3.23 -19.75 11.44
N ASP A 105 3.51 -19.10 10.32
CA ASP A 105 4.88 -18.95 9.81
C ASP A 105 5.73 -17.98 10.65
N VAL A 106 5.20 -16.81 11.02
CA VAL A 106 5.98 -15.80 11.78
C VAL A 106 6.25 -16.24 13.23
N ALA A 107 5.35 -17.00 13.82
CA ALA A 107 5.50 -17.51 15.18
C ALA A 107 6.48 -18.69 15.25
N PHE A 108 6.55 -19.52 14.19
CA PHE A 108 7.45 -20.65 14.10
C PHE A 108 8.91 -20.20 13.88
N ASP A 109 9.12 -19.16 13.08
CA ASP A 109 10.46 -18.58 12.86
C ASP A 109 11.04 -17.95 14.14
N LEU A 110 10.21 -17.29 14.96
CA LEU A 110 10.64 -16.73 16.25
C LEU A 110 10.91 -17.78 17.34
N LEU A 111 10.41 -19.01 17.16
CA LEU A 111 10.64 -20.13 18.09
C LEU A 111 11.84 -21.00 17.69
N ASN A 112 12.28 -20.95 16.43
CA ASN A 112 13.43 -21.73 15.94
C ASN A 112 14.77 -20.98 15.97
N ASP A 113 14.77 -19.69 16.35
CA ASP A 113 15.98 -18.88 16.54
C ASP A 113 16.51 -18.90 18.01
N TYR A 114 16.15 -19.91 18.80
CA TYR A 114 16.66 -20.16 20.16
C TYR A 114 17.23 -21.56 20.36
#